data_AF-A0A3C0IRC7-F1
#
_entry.id   AF-A0A3C0IRC7-F1
#
_cell.length_a   1.000
_cell.length_b   1.000
_cell.length_c   1.000
_cell.angle_alpha   90.00
_cell.angle_beta   90.00
_cell.angle_gamma   90.00
#
_symmetry.space_group_name_H-M   'P 1'
#
loop_
_entity.id
_entity.type
_entity.pdbx_description
1 polymer ?
#
loop_
_entity_poly.entity_id
_entity_poly.type
_entity_poly.pdbx_seq_one_letter_code
_entity_poly.pdbx_strand_id
1 'polypeptide(L)'
;LKQKGNFSLKNMLATFGLNFNKNEKSPEEQAAERMAQIYESAKRTIVDFYNTLIQNRQAAIDKEKEQRLTFMESEKARRLEGAKSQAEKDTIERKYQKEREKIEREAFEKRKKLQRAQVKIQLALELASIAAQAAANPTNALTFGASGIAQYAILSAMAIGRSIFQLSQINAQQFAGGGKVQPVKLGAGRIRVP
;
A
#
# COMPACT_ATOMS: atom_id res chain seq x y z
N LEU A 1 -65.09 18.51 -37.50
CA LEU A 1 -63.75 18.91 -37.03
C LEU A 1 -63.81 19.18 -35.52
N LYS A 2 -63.43 18.21 -34.67
CA LYS A 2 -63.34 18.37 -33.21
C LYS A 2 -61.87 18.17 -32.79
N GLN A 3 -61.13 19.25 -32.54
CA GLN A 3 -59.86 19.17 -31.80
C GLN A 3 -60.19 19.05 -30.31
N LYS A 4 -59.96 17.87 -29.72
CA LYS A 4 -59.89 17.71 -28.26
C LYS A 4 -58.46 18.03 -27.84
N GLY A 5 -58.28 19.11 -27.09
CA GLY A 5 -57.00 19.49 -26.51
C GLY A 5 -56.51 18.43 -25.52
N ASN A 6 -55.36 17.84 -25.81
CA ASN A 6 -54.64 16.91 -24.92
C ASN A 6 -54.00 17.72 -23.77
N PHE A 7 -54.75 17.93 -22.68
CA PHE A 7 -54.21 18.51 -21.45
C PHE A 7 -53.46 17.40 -20.68
N SER A 8 -52.18 17.21 -21.01
CA SER A 8 -51.31 16.24 -20.34
C SER A 8 -50.79 16.82 -19.02
N LEU A 9 -50.90 16.04 -17.93
CA LEU A 9 -50.35 16.36 -16.61
C LEU A 9 -48.86 16.78 -16.67
N LYS A 10 -48.13 16.25 -17.67
CA LYS A 10 -46.73 16.62 -17.96
C LYS A 10 -46.55 18.09 -18.33
N ASN A 11 -47.49 18.66 -19.08
CA ASN A 11 -47.40 20.07 -19.51
C ASN A 11 -47.68 21.00 -18.34
N MET A 12 -48.59 20.61 -17.43
CA MET A 12 -48.87 21.36 -16.20
C MET A 12 -47.66 21.37 -15.25
N LEU A 13 -46.98 20.24 -15.09
CA LEU A 13 -45.79 20.14 -14.23
C LEU A 13 -44.59 20.92 -14.79
N ALA A 14 -44.45 20.98 -16.11
CA ALA A 14 -43.43 21.80 -16.77
C ALA A 14 -43.66 23.31 -16.55
N THR A 15 -44.93 23.76 -16.48
CA THR A 15 -45.27 25.16 -16.17
C THR A 15 -44.89 25.56 -14.73
N PHE A 16 -44.88 24.59 -13.80
CA PHE A 16 -44.44 24.80 -12.41
C PHE A 16 -42.93 24.58 -12.18
N GLY A 17 -42.13 24.43 -13.25
CA GLY A 17 -40.66 24.30 -13.14
C GLY A 17 -40.17 22.96 -12.56
N LEU A 18 -41.05 21.99 -12.34
CA LEU A 18 -40.68 20.66 -11.85
C LEU A 18 -40.34 19.75 -13.03
N ASN A 19 -39.15 19.96 -13.60
CA ASN A 19 -38.57 19.10 -14.62
C ASN A 19 -37.91 17.89 -13.95
N PHE A 20 -38.62 16.77 -13.86
CA PHE A 20 -38.02 15.49 -13.43
C PHE A 20 -37.25 14.86 -14.61
N ASN A 21 -36.12 15.46 -14.95
CA ASN A 21 -35.13 14.83 -15.80
C ASN A 21 -34.36 13.80 -14.95
N LYS A 22 -34.68 12.52 -15.10
CA LYS A 22 -34.08 11.40 -14.32
C LYS A 22 -32.57 11.19 -14.52
N ASN A 23 -31.91 12.04 -15.33
CA ASN A 23 -30.50 11.90 -15.70
C ASN A 23 -29.59 13.02 -15.12
N GLU A 24 -30.12 14.01 -14.41
CA GLU A 24 -29.29 14.97 -13.68
C GLU A 24 -28.97 14.42 -12.29
N LYS A 25 -27.72 13.96 -12.11
CA LYS A 25 -27.21 13.56 -10.79
C LYS A 25 -27.45 14.69 -9.81
N SER A 26 -27.97 14.37 -8.63
CA SER A 26 -28.26 15.39 -7.62
C SER A 26 -26.98 16.17 -7.26
N PRO A 27 -27.08 17.43 -6.80
CA PRO A 27 -25.92 18.17 -6.32
C PRO A 27 -25.11 17.41 -5.26
N GLU A 28 -25.78 16.58 -4.46
CA GLU A 28 -25.17 15.70 -3.45
C GLU A 28 -24.41 14.53 -4.08
N GLU A 29 -24.94 13.90 -5.14
CA GLU A 29 -24.25 12.84 -5.89
C GLU A 29 -23.02 13.39 -6.62
N GLN A 30 -23.11 14.59 -7.21
CA GLN A 30 -21.97 15.25 -7.84
C GLN A 30 -20.88 15.62 -6.82
N ALA A 31 -21.27 16.07 -5.62
CA ALA A 31 -20.34 16.34 -4.53
C ALA A 31 -19.67 15.05 -4.03
N ALA A 32 -20.42 13.96 -3.89
CA ALA A 32 -19.89 12.64 -3.51
C ALA A 32 -18.90 12.10 -4.54
N GLU A 33 -19.18 12.23 -5.84
CA GLU A 33 -18.26 11.80 -6.91
C GLU A 33 -16.96 12.61 -6.91
N ARG A 34 -17.03 13.94 -6.72
CA ARG A 34 -15.84 14.78 -6.61
C ARG A 34 -15.00 14.39 -5.40
N MET A 35 -15.63 14.15 -4.26
CA MET A 35 -14.94 13.69 -3.05
C MET A 35 -14.29 12.31 -3.24
N ALA A 36 -14.97 11.38 -3.93
CA ALA A 36 -14.40 10.08 -4.27
C ALA A 36 -13.20 10.19 -5.21
N GLN A 37 -13.26 11.08 -6.22
CA GLN A 37 -12.14 11.35 -7.12
C GLN A 37 -10.94 11.99 -6.39
N ILE A 38 -11.20 12.94 -5.49
CA ILE A 38 -10.16 13.57 -4.66
C ILE A 38 -9.55 12.53 -3.71
N TYR A 39 -10.35 11.68 -3.10
CA TYR A 39 -9.88 10.61 -2.23
C TYR A 39 -9.01 9.60 -2.99
N GLU A 40 -9.46 9.10 -4.15
CA GLU A 40 -8.70 8.14 -4.94
C GLU A 40 -7.44 8.75 -5.55
N SER A 41 -7.46 10.03 -5.95
CA SER A 41 -6.26 10.72 -6.40
C SER A 41 -5.26 10.91 -5.26
N ALA A 42 -5.70 11.38 -4.08
CA ALA A 42 -4.86 11.49 -2.89
C ALA A 42 -4.26 10.14 -2.47
N LYS A 43 -5.07 9.08 -2.45
CA LYS A 43 -4.62 7.71 -2.17
C LYS A 43 -3.55 7.26 -3.15
N ARG A 44 -3.76 7.42 -4.47
CA ARG A 44 -2.75 7.08 -5.48
C ARG A 44 -1.47 7.88 -5.29
N THR A 45 -1.57 9.20 -5.12
CA THR A 45 -0.39 10.06 -4.89
C THR A 45 0.40 9.63 -3.66
N ILE A 46 -0.28 9.33 -2.54
CA ILE A 46 0.38 8.85 -1.33
C ILE A 46 1.05 7.49 -1.59
N VAL A 47 0.35 6.55 -2.22
CA VAL A 47 0.89 5.22 -2.55
C VAL A 47 2.11 5.33 -3.46
N ASP A 48 2.02 6.11 -4.53
CA ASP A 48 3.08 6.28 -5.52
C ASP A 48 4.29 6.98 -4.92
N PHE A 49 4.07 8.03 -4.12
CA PHE A 49 5.13 8.71 -3.39
C PHE A 49 5.86 7.76 -2.43
N TYR A 50 5.12 7.00 -1.61
CA TYR A 50 5.73 6.06 -0.68
C TYR A 50 6.41 4.89 -1.38
N ASN A 51 5.82 4.35 -2.45
CA ASN A 51 6.45 3.30 -3.24
C ASN A 51 7.75 3.79 -3.86
N THR A 52 7.77 5.01 -4.40
CA THR A 52 9.00 5.62 -4.94
C THR A 52 10.05 5.79 -3.84
N LEU A 53 9.67 6.31 -2.67
CA LEU A 53 10.60 6.43 -1.54
C LEU A 53 11.14 5.09 -1.09
N ILE A 54 10.29 4.07 -0.96
CA ILE A 54 10.69 2.73 -0.55
C ILE A 54 11.61 2.09 -1.60
N GLN A 55 11.30 2.23 -2.89
CA GLN A 55 12.14 1.74 -3.97
C GLN A 55 13.51 2.42 -3.95
N ASN A 56 13.56 3.75 -3.81
CA ASN A 56 14.81 4.49 -3.69
C ASN A 56 15.62 4.07 -2.46
N ARG A 57 14.95 3.83 -1.32
CA ARG A 57 15.60 3.35 -0.10
C ARG A 57 16.09 1.92 -0.23
N GLN A 58 15.34 1.05 -0.90
CA GLN A 58 15.78 -0.32 -1.19
C GLN A 58 17.00 -0.31 -2.11
N ALA A 59 16.97 0.46 -3.20
CA ALA A 59 18.10 0.64 -4.09
C ALA A 59 19.33 1.20 -3.36
N ALA A 60 19.13 2.15 -2.44
CA ALA A 60 20.21 2.69 -1.63
C ALA A 60 20.82 1.65 -0.68
N ILE A 61 20.00 0.82 -0.03
CA ILE A 61 20.48 -0.28 0.82
C ILE A 61 21.28 -1.29 -0.01
N ASP A 62 20.80 -1.58 -1.22
CA ASP A 62 21.40 -2.59 -2.11
C ASP A 62 22.74 -2.10 -2.63
N LYS A 63 22.79 -0.84 -3.06
CA LYS A 63 24.02 -0.15 -3.44
C LYS A 63 25.03 -0.05 -2.30
N GLU A 64 24.58 0.35 -1.10
CA GLU A 64 25.44 0.43 0.10
C GLU A 64 26.04 -0.94 0.44
N LYS A 65 25.21 -2.00 0.41
CA LYS A 65 25.63 -3.37 0.63
C LYS A 65 26.66 -3.81 -0.41
N GLU A 66 26.40 -3.60 -1.69
CA GLU A 66 27.31 -3.96 -2.78
C GLU A 66 28.64 -3.24 -2.66
N GLN A 67 28.63 -1.93 -2.44
CA GLN A 67 29.87 -1.15 -2.25
C GLN A 67 30.70 -1.67 -1.07
N ARG A 68 30.05 -1.99 0.05
CA ARG A 68 30.73 -2.54 1.23
C ARG A 68 31.30 -3.93 0.96
N LEU A 69 30.57 -4.80 0.25
CA LEU A 69 31.06 -6.12 -0.14
C LEU A 69 32.23 -6.02 -1.12
N THR A 70 32.15 -5.18 -2.15
CA THR A 70 33.24 -4.96 -3.11
C THR A 70 34.50 -4.44 -2.41
N PHE A 71 34.36 -3.45 -1.52
CA PHE A 71 35.49 -2.93 -0.76
C PHE A 71 36.12 -4.00 0.14
N MET A 72 35.28 -4.73 0.88
CA MET A 72 35.70 -5.82 1.76
C MET A 72 36.42 -6.94 0.99
N GLU A 73 35.89 -7.37 -0.17
CA GLU A 73 36.52 -8.39 -1.01
C GLU A 73 37.86 -7.92 -1.57
N SER A 74 37.95 -6.64 -1.95
CA SER A 74 39.20 -6.03 -2.41
C SER A 74 40.25 -5.97 -1.29
N GLU A 75 39.85 -5.64 -0.07
CA GLU A 75 40.75 -5.66 1.09
C GLU A 75 41.19 -7.08 1.42
N LYS A 76 40.25 -8.04 1.42
CA LYS A 76 40.53 -9.47 1.63
C LYS A 76 41.57 -9.99 0.64
N ALA A 77 41.43 -9.69 -0.64
CA ALA A 77 42.38 -10.11 -1.67
C ALA A 77 43.80 -9.61 -1.37
N ARG A 78 43.95 -8.32 -1.05
CA ARG A 78 45.25 -7.73 -0.66
C ARG A 78 45.85 -8.38 0.58
N ARG A 79 45.02 -8.72 1.57
CA ARG A 79 45.47 -9.40 2.80
C ARG A 79 45.92 -10.83 2.52
N LEU A 80 45.22 -11.55 1.64
CA LEU A 80 45.57 -12.91 1.25
C LEU A 80 46.87 -12.98 0.43
N GLU A 81 47.11 -11.99 -0.44
CA GLU A 81 48.38 -11.85 -1.18
C GLU A 81 49.57 -11.64 -0.25
N GLY A 82 49.39 -10.87 0.84
CA GLY A 82 50.42 -10.64 1.85
C GLY A 82 50.62 -11.77 2.87
N ALA A 83 49.74 -12.77 2.90
CA ALA A 83 49.75 -13.83 3.90
C ALA A 83 50.84 -14.88 3.61
N LYS A 84 51.67 -15.18 4.62
CA LYS A 84 52.86 -16.03 4.47
C LYS A 84 52.61 -17.51 4.80
N SER A 85 51.49 -17.82 5.44
CA SER A 85 51.16 -19.18 5.87
C SER A 85 49.70 -19.52 5.59
N GLN A 86 49.39 -20.82 5.49
CA GLN A 86 48.01 -21.28 5.30
C GLN A 86 47.13 -20.92 6.51
N ALA A 87 47.68 -21.02 7.73
CA ALA A 87 46.95 -20.65 8.95
C ALA A 87 46.55 -19.17 8.99
N GLU A 88 47.40 -18.29 8.44
CA GLU A 88 47.11 -16.86 8.29
C GLU A 88 46.02 -16.62 7.25
N LYS A 89 46.08 -17.30 6.11
CA LYS A 89 45.02 -17.28 5.07
C LYS A 89 43.66 -17.72 5.62
N ASP A 90 43.63 -18.83 6.37
CA ASP A 90 42.40 -19.36 6.96
C ASP A 90 41.81 -18.41 8.03
N THR A 91 42.67 -17.67 8.73
CA THR A 91 42.23 -16.68 9.72
C THR A 91 41.65 -15.44 9.04
N ILE A 92 42.30 -14.97 7.96
CA ILE A 92 41.80 -13.89 7.11
C ILE A 92 40.44 -14.28 6.51
N GLU A 93 40.33 -15.47 5.93
CA GLU A 93 39.10 -15.99 5.35
C GLU A 93 37.95 -15.98 6.37
N ARG A 94 38.16 -16.58 7.55
CA ARG A 94 37.13 -16.61 8.61
C ARG A 94 36.71 -15.21 9.07
N LYS A 95 37.66 -14.26 9.15
CA LYS A 95 37.35 -12.88 9.52
C LYS A 95 36.43 -12.22 8.48
N TYR A 96 36.78 -12.33 7.21
CA TYR A 96 36.02 -11.71 6.12
C TYR A 96 34.68 -12.40 5.86
N GLN A 97 34.54 -13.70 6.13
CA GLN A 97 33.24 -14.37 6.11
C GLN A 97 32.30 -13.83 7.18
N LYS A 98 32.79 -13.64 8.42
CA LYS A 98 31.99 -13.00 9.49
C LYS A 98 31.60 -11.56 9.15
N GLU A 99 32.51 -10.82 8.52
CA GLU A 99 32.25 -9.44 8.10
C GLU A 99 31.22 -9.37 6.97
N ARG A 100 31.31 -10.29 6.00
CA ARG A 100 30.29 -10.47 4.95
C ARG A 100 28.92 -10.74 5.54
N GLU A 101 28.83 -11.72 6.44
CA GLU A 101 27.56 -12.06 7.12
C GLU A 101 26.98 -10.86 7.85
N LYS A 102 27.82 -10.04 8.50
CA LYS A 102 27.39 -8.81 9.17
C LYS A 102 26.83 -7.79 8.19
N ILE A 103 27.51 -7.52 7.08
CA ILE A 103 27.05 -6.58 6.03
C ILE A 103 25.71 -7.02 5.47
N GLU A 104 25.59 -8.30 5.13
CA GLU A 104 24.37 -8.88 4.58
C GLU A 104 23.22 -8.85 5.60
N ARG A 105 23.49 -9.12 6.89
CA ARG A 105 22.50 -9.07 7.97
C ARG A 105 22.01 -7.65 8.24
N GLU A 106 22.90 -6.66 8.23
CA GLU A 106 22.53 -5.25 8.39
C GLU A 106 21.60 -4.80 7.24
N ALA A 107 21.92 -5.17 6.00
CA ALA A 107 21.07 -4.87 4.85
C ALA A 107 19.70 -5.57 4.95
N PHE A 108 19.68 -6.81 5.40
CA PHE A 108 18.44 -7.57 5.64
C PHE A 108 17.54 -6.89 6.68
N GLU A 109 18.07 -6.50 7.84
CA GLU A 109 17.30 -5.81 8.89
C GLU A 109 16.77 -4.44 8.42
N LYS A 110 17.59 -3.67 7.69
CA LYS A 110 17.16 -2.42 7.07
C LYS A 110 15.98 -2.64 6.12
N ARG A 111 16.04 -3.67 5.26
CA ARG A 111 14.95 -4.05 4.34
C ARG A 111 13.69 -4.48 5.10
N LYS A 112 13.83 -5.31 6.14
CA LYS A 112 12.72 -5.76 7.00
C LYS A 112 12.00 -4.59 7.65
N LYS A 113 12.74 -3.59 8.15
CA LYS A 113 12.18 -2.35 8.70
C LYS A 113 11.39 -1.56 7.65
N LEU A 114 11.89 -1.43 6.43
CA LEU A 114 11.16 -0.77 5.34
C LEU A 114 9.85 -1.49 5.00
N GLN A 115 9.86 -2.82 4.91
CA GLN A 115 8.65 -3.60 4.63
C GLN A 115 7.59 -3.45 5.72
N ARG A 116 7.99 -3.47 7.00
CA ARG A 116 7.05 -3.20 8.11
C ARG A 116 6.41 -1.81 7.99
N ALA A 117 7.20 -0.80 7.62
CA ALA A 117 6.68 0.56 7.41
C ALA A 117 5.67 0.59 6.25
N GLN A 118 5.95 -0.12 5.16
CA GLN A 118 5.07 -0.23 4.01
C GLN A 118 3.70 -0.81 4.39
N VAL A 119 3.68 -1.90 5.17
CA VAL A 119 2.44 -2.54 5.63
C VAL A 119 1.61 -1.59 6.50
N LYS A 120 2.25 -0.80 7.38
CA LYS A 120 1.55 0.18 8.22
C LYS A 120 0.89 1.29 7.39
N ILE A 121 1.58 1.81 6.38
CA ILE A 121 1.04 2.84 5.47
C ILE A 121 -0.17 2.30 4.73
N GLN A 122 -0.09 1.06 4.24
CA GLN A 122 -1.21 0.44 3.54
C GLN A 122 -2.41 0.21 4.45
N LEU A 123 -2.19 -0.28 5.66
CA LEU A 123 -3.28 -0.41 6.63
C LEU A 123 -3.97 0.93 6.87
N ALA A 124 -3.20 2.01 7.06
CA ALA A 124 -3.77 3.34 7.26
C ALA A 124 -4.59 3.80 6.05
N LEU A 125 -4.11 3.57 4.83
CA LEU A 125 -4.83 3.90 3.60
C LEU A 125 -6.08 3.03 3.40
N GLU A 126 -6.02 1.74 3.72
CA GLU A 126 -7.17 0.83 3.69
C GLU A 126 -8.23 1.28 4.69
N LEU A 127 -7.86 1.58 5.93
CA LEU A 127 -8.79 2.09 6.97
C LEU A 127 -9.41 3.43 6.56
N ALA A 128 -8.63 4.34 5.99
CA ALA A 128 -9.15 5.59 5.44
C ALA A 128 -10.14 5.34 4.29
N SER A 129 -9.90 4.33 3.46
CA SER A 129 -10.79 3.95 2.34
C SER A 129 -12.10 3.38 2.85
N ILE A 130 -12.02 2.53 3.88
CA ILE A 130 -13.19 1.95 4.53
C ILE A 130 -14.02 3.05 5.21
N ALA A 131 -13.37 4.02 5.87
CA ALA A 131 -14.06 5.18 6.47
C ALA A 131 -14.78 6.03 5.41
N ALA A 132 -14.10 6.35 4.30
CA ALA A 132 -14.69 7.11 3.21
C ALA A 132 -15.89 6.38 2.58
N GLN A 133 -15.78 5.07 2.36
CA GLN A 133 -16.87 4.24 1.83
C GLN A 133 -18.06 4.15 2.81
N ALA A 134 -17.80 4.03 4.11
CA ALA A 134 -18.85 4.04 5.12
C ALA A 134 -19.57 5.40 5.18
N ALA A 135 -18.87 6.51 4.99
CA ALA A 135 -19.47 7.85 4.97
C ALA A 135 -20.30 8.11 3.69
N ALA A 136 -19.90 7.54 2.55
CA ALA A 136 -20.54 7.78 1.26
C ALA A 136 -21.75 6.87 0.95
N ASN A 137 -22.07 5.89 1.80
CA ASN A 137 -23.11 4.90 1.51
C ASN A 137 -24.51 5.42 1.94
N PRO A 138 -25.43 5.72 1.00
CA PRO A 138 -26.74 6.32 1.30
C PRO A 138 -27.65 5.43 2.15
N THR A 139 -27.40 4.11 2.13
CA THR A 139 -28.07 3.13 3.01
C THR A 139 -27.81 3.41 4.50
N ASN A 140 -26.72 4.10 4.84
CA ASN A 140 -26.41 4.48 6.22
C ASN A 140 -27.26 5.66 6.71
N ALA A 141 -27.77 6.51 5.82
CA ALA A 141 -28.77 7.51 6.18
C ALA A 141 -30.14 6.86 6.44
N LEU A 142 -30.48 5.81 5.69
CA LEU A 142 -31.73 5.06 5.81
C LEU A 142 -31.78 4.13 7.04
N THR A 143 -30.64 3.63 7.53
CA THR A 143 -30.56 2.74 8.70
C THR A 143 -30.13 3.47 9.99
N PHE A 144 -30.23 4.80 10.04
CA PHE A 144 -29.75 5.61 11.17
C PHE A 144 -28.28 5.36 11.56
N GLY A 145 -27.43 5.01 10.58
CA GLY A 145 -26.00 4.74 10.77
C GLY A 145 -25.67 3.31 11.20
N ALA A 146 -26.65 2.48 11.56
CA ALA A 146 -26.41 1.14 12.11
C ALA A 146 -25.75 0.17 11.11
N SER A 147 -26.18 0.18 9.84
CA SER A 147 -25.55 -0.69 8.82
C SER A 147 -24.13 -0.25 8.47
N GLY A 148 -23.86 1.06 8.55
CA GLY A 148 -22.57 1.65 8.22
C GLY A 148 -21.50 1.34 9.25
N ILE A 149 -21.88 1.40 10.52
CA ILE A 149 -20.99 1.05 11.65
C ILE A 149 -20.60 -0.42 11.57
N ALA A 150 -21.55 -1.33 11.30
CA ALA A 150 -21.27 -2.76 11.20
C ALA A 150 -20.35 -3.10 10.01
N GLN A 151 -20.61 -2.52 8.83
CA GLN A 151 -19.76 -2.74 7.65
C GLN A 151 -18.36 -2.15 7.83
N TYR A 152 -18.26 -0.94 8.39
CA TYR A 152 -16.99 -0.32 8.74
C TYR A 152 -16.17 -1.19 9.69
N ALA A 153 -16.81 -1.72 10.74
CA ALA A 153 -16.16 -2.56 11.73
C ALA A 153 -15.64 -3.87 11.12
N ILE A 154 -16.45 -4.54 10.30
CA ILE A 154 -16.07 -5.81 9.64
C ILE A 154 -14.92 -5.59 8.65
N LEU A 155 -15.02 -4.59 7.78
CA LEU A 155 -13.98 -4.30 6.80
C LEU A 155 -12.68 -3.86 7.48
N SER A 156 -12.76 -3.03 8.52
CA SER A 156 -11.59 -2.58 9.29
C SER A 156 -10.92 -3.75 10.01
N ALA A 157 -11.71 -4.65 10.61
CA ALA A 157 -11.19 -5.86 11.25
C ALA A 157 -10.46 -6.76 10.25
N MET A 158 -11.00 -6.94 9.03
CA MET A 158 -10.32 -7.70 7.97
C MET A 158 -9.02 -7.05 7.52
N ALA A 159 -9.00 -5.72 7.32
CA ALA A 159 -7.80 -4.98 6.95
C ALA A 159 -6.70 -5.12 8.02
N ILE A 160 -7.07 -4.97 9.30
CA ILE A 160 -6.17 -5.20 10.43
C ILE A 160 -5.65 -6.64 10.42
N GLY A 161 -6.53 -7.64 10.27
CA GLY A 161 -6.15 -9.06 10.22
C GLY A 161 -5.13 -9.36 9.11
N ARG A 162 -5.34 -8.84 7.90
CA ARG A 162 -4.39 -8.96 6.78
C ARG A 162 -3.05 -8.30 7.10
N SER A 163 -3.06 -7.10 7.69
CA SER A 163 -1.83 -6.40 8.07
C SER A 163 -1.02 -7.17 9.11
N ILE A 164 -1.69 -7.79 10.10
CA ILE A 164 -1.06 -8.63 11.12
C ILE A 164 -0.40 -9.85 10.46
N PHE A 165 -1.10 -10.49 9.52
CA PHE A 165 -0.56 -11.64 8.79
C PHE A 165 0.67 -11.26 7.96
N GLN A 166 0.63 -10.13 7.26
CA GLN A 166 1.78 -9.62 6.50
C GLN A 166 2.97 -9.26 7.41
N LEU A 167 2.72 -8.59 8.53
CA LEU A 167 3.75 -8.29 9.53
C LEU A 167 4.33 -9.57 10.14
N SER A 168 3.50 -10.57 10.42
CA SER A 168 3.92 -11.88 10.93
C SER A 168 4.84 -12.58 9.93
N GLN A 169 4.47 -12.63 8.65
CA GLN A 169 5.34 -13.16 7.60
C GLN A 169 6.68 -12.42 7.53
N ILE A 170 6.67 -11.08 7.53
CA ILE A 170 7.89 -10.27 7.53
C ILE A 170 8.75 -10.58 8.77
N ASN A 171 8.12 -10.70 9.94
CA ASN A 171 8.81 -11.02 11.19
C ASN A 171 9.41 -12.43 11.19
N ALA A 172 8.72 -13.40 10.59
CA ALA A 172 9.17 -14.78 10.44
C ALA A 172 10.31 -14.93 9.41
N GLN A 173 10.57 -13.93 8.55
CA GLN A 173 11.73 -13.96 7.66
C GLN A 173 13.02 -14.01 8.48
N GLN A 174 13.83 -15.04 8.22
CA GLN A 174 15.11 -15.27 8.85
C GLN A 174 16.25 -14.87 7.90
N PHE A 175 17.35 -14.40 8.49
CA PHE A 175 18.59 -14.14 7.76
C PHE A 175 19.34 -15.46 7.54
N ALA A 176 19.24 -16.04 6.35
CA ALA A 176 20.01 -17.21 5.93
C ALA A 176 21.13 -16.78 4.96
N GLY A 177 22.30 -16.37 5.50
CA GLY A 177 23.57 -16.18 4.78
C GLY A 177 23.48 -15.65 3.33
N GLY A 178 22.70 -14.60 3.09
CA GLY A 178 22.37 -14.11 1.74
C GLY A 178 20.86 -13.98 1.45
N GLY A 179 20.00 -14.27 2.43
CA GLY A 179 18.54 -14.22 2.33
C GLY A 179 18.02 -12.90 1.76
N LYS A 180 17.43 -12.94 0.56
CA LYS A 180 16.70 -11.82 -0.03
C LYS A 180 15.34 -11.70 0.67
N VAL A 181 15.11 -10.56 1.30
CA VAL A 181 13.77 -10.15 1.75
C VAL A 181 12.89 -10.01 0.51
N GLN A 182 11.96 -10.94 0.28
CA GLN A 182 11.03 -10.83 -0.83
C GLN A 182 10.01 -9.73 -0.53
N PRO A 183 9.74 -8.80 -1.45
CA PRO A 183 8.63 -7.89 -1.28
C PRO A 183 7.35 -8.72 -1.18
N VAL A 184 6.55 -8.48 -0.15
CA VAL A 184 5.20 -9.05 -0.08
C VAL A 184 4.47 -8.55 -1.33
N LYS A 185 4.02 -9.48 -2.19
CA LYS A 185 3.20 -9.12 -3.34
C LYS A 185 1.91 -8.50 -2.81
N LEU A 186 1.81 -7.21 -3.02
CA LEU A 186 0.60 -6.46 -2.76
C LEU A 186 -0.40 -6.91 -3.79
N GLY A 187 -1.37 -7.72 -3.37
CA GLY A 187 -2.58 -7.86 -4.15
C GLY A 187 -3.07 -6.45 -4.40
N ALA A 188 -3.06 -6.03 -5.66
CA ALA A 188 -3.80 -4.86 -6.09
C ALA A 188 -5.24 -5.15 -5.71
N GLY A 189 -5.64 -4.72 -4.52
CA GLY A 189 -6.98 -4.84 -4.00
C GLY A 189 -7.87 -3.97 -4.86
N ARG A 190 -8.17 -4.43 -6.08
CA ARG A 190 -9.43 -4.15 -6.72
C ARG A 190 -10.46 -4.76 -5.79
N ILE A 191 -10.92 -3.96 -4.84
CA ILE A 191 -12.20 -4.21 -4.19
C ILE A 191 -13.20 -4.16 -5.34
N ARG A 192 -13.54 -5.33 -5.87
CA ARG A 192 -14.69 -5.49 -6.75
C ARG A 192 -15.87 -5.59 -5.80
N VAL A 193 -16.64 -4.51 -5.74
CA VAL A 193 -17.93 -4.49 -5.05
C VAL A 193 -18.95 -5.08 -6.03
N PRO A 194 -19.81 -6.05 -5.64
CA PRO A 194 -21.04 -6.36 -6.37
C PRO A 194 -22.02 -5.18 -6.35
#